data_AF-A0A7G5GWG9-F1
#
_entry.id   AF-A0A7G5GWG9-F1
#
_cell.length_a   1.000
_cell.length_b   1.000
_cell.length_c   1.000
_cell.angle_alpha   90.00
_cell.angle_beta   90.00
_cell.angle_gamma   90.00
#
_symmetry.space_group_name_H-M   'P 1'
#
loop_
_entity.id
_entity.type
_entity.pdbx_description
1 polymer ?
#
loop_
_entity_poly.entity_id
_entity_poly.type
_entity_poly.pdbx_seq_one_letter_code
_entity_poly.pdbx_strand_id
1 'polypeptide(L)'
;MRVEDLSPETLDRIKGSRWDRIIEKHEGPETWAWKFKTYSPDDMIFRWEPNFDPVAARPQFMSIGAYWILLPISRSHHPNITFLHHFRSEDHAKLVVYLKDTTYDDSLFGAGFIAIGDLQPEGFYLTTLYHEWFIIDYDAEAKAPD
;
A
#
# COMPACT_ATOMS: atom_id res chain seq x y z
N MET A 1 -4.55 7.69 -12.21
CA MET A 1 -5.40 6.54 -12.55
C MET A 1 -6.40 6.36 -11.43
N ARG A 2 -7.62 5.86 -11.71
CA ARG A 2 -8.58 5.51 -10.67
C ARG A 2 -8.98 4.05 -10.80
N VAL A 3 -9.20 3.38 -9.67
CA VAL A 3 -9.68 1.99 -9.66
C VAL A 3 -11.08 1.89 -10.29
N GLU A 4 -11.92 2.92 -10.14
CA GLU A 4 -13.26 2.94 -10.74
C GLU A 4 -13.24 2.95 -12.27
N ASP A 5 -12.13 3.37 -12.87
CA ASP A 5 -11.98 3.46 -14.33
C ASP A 5 -11.39 2.17 -14.92
N LEU A 6 -11.08 1.16 -14.10
CA LEU A 6 -10.54 -0.11 -14.58
C LEU A 6 -11.61 -0.97 -15.27
N SER A 7 -11.19 -1.76 -16.24
CA SER A 7 -12.07 -2.76 -16.85
C SER A 7 -12.44 -3.84 -15.83
N PRO A 8 -13.60 -4.51 -15.98
CA PRO A 8 -13.96 -5.65 -15.13
C PRO A 8 -12.90 -6.76 -15.16
N GLU A 9 -12.32 -7.04 -16.32
CA GLU A 9 -11.26 -8.04 -16.48
C GLU A 9 -10.01 -7.69 -15.67
N THR A 10 -9.58 -6.43 -15.74
CA THR A 10 -8.44 -5.93 -14.94
C THR A 10 -8.74 -6.05 -13.45
N LEU A 11 -9.95 -5.67 -13.02
CA LEU A 11 -10.36 -5.73 -11.63
C LEU A 11 -10.44 -7.18 -11.10
N ASP A 12 -10.91 -8.11 -11.91
CA ASP A 12 -10.97 -9.53 -11.55
C ASP A 12 -9.56 -10.14 -11.44
N ARG A 13 -8.64 -9.76 -12.34
CA ARG A 13 -7.22 -10.15 -12.23
C ARG A 13 -6.57 -9.61 -10.96
N ILE A 14 -6.83 -8.34 -10.62
CA ILE A 14 -6.37 -7.76 -9.34
C ILE A 14 -6.93 -8.58 -8.18
N LYS A 15 -8.24 -8.79 -8.10
CA LYS A 15 -8.88 -9.54 -6.98
C LYS A 15 -8.38 -10.98 -6.87
N GLY A 16 -8.05 -11.63 -7.99
CA GLY A 16 -7.48 -12.97 -8.04
C GLY A 16 -6.01 -13.06 -7.62
N SER A 17 -5.32 -11.92 -7.51
CA SER A 17 -3.91 -11.86 -7.11
C SER A 17 -3.73 -11.89 -5.59
N ARG A 18 -2.54 -12.28 -5.16
CA ARG A 18 -2.11 -12.30 -3.75
C ARG A 18 -0.94 -11.36 -3.53
N TRP A 19 -0.73 -10.99 -2.27
CA TRP A 19 0.42 -10.20 -1.85
C TRP A 19 0.88 -10.65 -0.46
N ASP A 20 2.17 -10.51 -0.18
CA ASP A 20 2.76 -10.83 1.11
C ASP A 20 2.78 -9.59 1.99
N ARG A 21 2.24 -9.73 3.20
CA ARG A 21 2.27 -8.68 4.23
C ARG A 21 3.27 -9.08 5.29
N ILE A 22 4.40 -8.42 5.38
CA ILE A 22 5.38 -8.80 6.41
C ILE A 22 5.46 -7.65 7.41
N ILE A 23 4.82 -7.82 8.56
CA ILE A 23 4.93 -6.93 9.72
C ILE A 23 5.48 -7.79 10.84
N GLU A 24 6.73 -7.52 11.24
CA GLU A 24 7.57 -8.38 12.09
C GLU A 24 7.71 -9.84 11.59
N LYS A 25 6.66 -10.66 11.73
CA LYS A 25 6.59 -12.06 11.30
C LYS A 25 6.00 -12.17 9.90
N HIS A 26 6.12 -13.36 9.30
CA HIS A 26 5.56 -13.66 7.98
C HIS A 26 4.03 -13.70 8.09
N GLU A 27 3.35 -12.59 7.80
CA GLU A 27 1.89 -12.53 7.72
C GLU A 27 1.43 -12.73 6.25
N GLY A 28 0.30 -13.40 6.06
CA GLY A 28 -0.20 -13.73 4.73
C GLY A 28 0.25 -15.08 4.18
N PRO A 29 0.06 -15.34 2.87
CA PRO A 29 -0.31 -14.38 1.83
C PRO A 29 -1.75 -13.87 1.95
N GLU A 30 -1.92 -12.56 1.78
CA GLU A 30 -3.20 -11.86 1.75
C GLU A 30 -3.81 -11.92 0.33
N THR A 31 -5.13 -11.79 0.23
CA THR A 31 -5.80 -11.70 -1.09
C THR A 31 -6.23 -10.27 -1.38
N TRP A 32 -6.02 -9.84 -2.63
CA TRP A 32 -6.51 -8.53 -3.08
C TRP A 32 -8.04 -8.45 -3.05
N ALA A 33 -8.75 -9.57 -3.23
CA ALA A 33 -10.20 -9.64 -3.10
C ALA A 33 -10.71 -9.05 -1.77
N TRP A 34 -10.02 -9.29 -0.65
CA TRP A 34 -10.39 -8.73 0.65
C TRP A 34 -10.35 -7.20 0.68
N LYS A 35 -9.41 -6.58 -0.02
CA LYS A 35 -9.29 -5.11 -0.13
C LYS A 35 -10.42 -4.48 -0.95
N PHE A 36 -11.16 -5.29 -1.71
CA PHE A 36 -12.30 -4.85 -2.52
C PHE A 36 -13.66 -5.30 -1.96
N LYS A 37 -13.69 -5.76 -0.70
CA LYS A 37 -14.94 -6.18 -0.05
C LYS A 37 -16.00 -5.06 -0.14
N THR A 38 -17.22 -5.47 -0.43
CA THR A 38 -18.43 -4.63 -0.30
C THR A 38 -19.01 -4.82 1.09
N TYR A 39 -19.48 -3.73 1.69
CA TYR A 39 -20.08 -3.75 3.02
C TYR A 39 -21.57 -3.47 2.92
N SER A 40 -22.37 -4.16 3.74
CA SER A 40 -23.79 -3.91 3.96
C SER A 40 -23.98 -3.16 5.28
N PRO A 41 -24.99 -2.28 5.42
CA PRO A 41 -25.31 -1.64 6.71
C PRO A 41 -25.48 -2.61 7.89
N ASP A 42 -25.82 -3.88 7.61
CA ASP A 42 -25.97 -4.93 8.62
C ASP A 42 -24.65 -5.61 9.03
N ASP A 43 -23.53 -5.30 8.36
CA ASP A 43 -22.22 -5.86 8.70
C ASP A 43 -21.78 -5.43 10.11
N MET A 44 -21.11 -6.35 10.82
CA MET A 44 -20.70 -6.13 12.21
C MET A 44 -19.81 -4.88 12.42
N ILE A 45 -19.07 -4.44 11.39
CA ILE A 45 -18.20 -3.27 11.50
C ILE A 45 -18.97 -2.02 11.89
N PHE A 46 -20.19 -1.83 11.38
CA PHE A 46 -21.02 -0.65 11.70
C PHE A 46 -21.54 -0.65 13.14
N ARG A 47 -21.42 -1.76 13.87
CA ARG A 47 -21.74 -1.79 15.32
C ARG A 47 -20.60 -1.20 16.16
N TRP A 48 -19.35 -1.38 15.72
CA TRP A 48 -18.16 -0.93 16.45
C TRP A 48 -17.64 0.41 15.93
N GLU A 49 -17.85 0.68 14.64
CA GLU A 49 -17.48 1.90 13.95
C GLU A 49 -18.67 2.40 13.12
N PRO A 50 -19.67 3.05 13.75
CA PRO A 50 -20.89 3.49 13.07
C PRO A 50 -20.66 4.44 11.90
N ASN A 51 -19.53 5.15 11.89
CA ASN A 51 -19.13 6.10 10.85
C ASN A 51 -18.11 5.51 9.86
N PHE A 52 -17.94 4.18 9.84
CA PHE A 52 -17.02 3.52 8.91
C PHE A 52 -17.37 3.89 7.46
N ASP A 53 -16.39 4.42 6.72
CA ASP A 53 -16.55 4.73 5.30
C ASP A 53 -15.97 3.57 4.45
N PRO A 54 -16.82 2.70 3.87
CA PRO A 54 -16.36 1.57 3.07
C PRO A 54 -15.70 2.00 1.75
N VAL A 55 -15.94 3.22 1.28
CA VAL A 55 -15.27 3.77 0.10
C VAL A 55 -13.86 4.21 0.47
N ALA A 56 -13.70 4.94 1.59
CA ALA A 56 -12.39 5.36 2.07
C ALA A 56 -11.51 4.19 2.53
N ALA A 57 -12.12 3.08 2.99
CA ALA A 57 -11.42 1.86 3.36
C ALA A 57 -10.85 1.06 2.17
N ARG A 58 -11.25 1.38 0.93
CA ARG A 58 -10.73 0.69 -0.27
C ARG A 58 -9.42 1.30 -0.74
N PRO A 59 -8.55 0.52 -1.38
CA PRO A 59 -7.35 1.06 -1.99
C PRO A 59 -7.67 1.95 -3.19
N GLN A 60 -6.72 2.82 -3.52
CA GLN A 60 -6.71 3.63 -4.74
C GLN A 60 -5.28 3.72 -5.26
N PHE A 61 -5.13 3.98 -6.56
CA PHE A 61 -3.83 4.23 -7.14
C PHE A 61 -3.17 5.47 -6.54
N MET A 62 -1.87 5.36 -6.31
CA MET A 62 -1.00 6.49 -5.99
C MET A 62 0.00 6.67 -7.14
N SER A 63 0.34 7.93 -7.44
CA SER A 63 1.36 8.25 -8.44
C SER A 63 2.73 8.43 -7.80
N ILE A 64 3.76 7.86 -8.43
CA ILE A 64 5.16 8.02 -8.06
C ILE A 64 5.91 8.45 -9.32
N GLY A 65 6.19 9.75 -9.45
CA GLY A 65 6.69 10.32 -10.69
C GLY A 65 5.74 10.04 -11.86
N ALA A 66 6.23 9.33 -12.88
CA ALA A 66 5.43 8.93 -14.05
C ALA A 66 4.68 7.59 -13.87
N TYR A 67 4.86 6.90 -12.74
CA TYR A 67 4.32 5.56 -12.52
C TYR A 67 3.07 5.60 -11.64
N TRP A 68 2.20 4.61 -11.84
CA TRP A 68 1.05 4.35 -10.97
C TRP A 68 1.26 3.04 -10.24
N ILE A 69 1.02 3.02 -8.93
CA ILE A 69 1.06 1.81 -8.12
C ILE A 69 -0.24 1.67 -7.33
N LEU A 70 -0.76 0.46 -7.24
CA LEU A 70 -1.83 0.12 -6.30
C LEU A 70 -1.21 -0.54 -5.07
N LEU A 71 -1.22 0.20 -3.95
CA LEU A 71 -0.77 -0.26 -2.65
C LEU A 71 -1.92 -0.92 -1.87
N PRO A 72 -1.66 -1.91 -1.00
CA PRO A 72 -2.69 -2.60 -0.22
C PRO A 72 -3.16 -1.78 1.01
N ILE A 73 -3.19 -0.46 0.89
CA ILE A 73 -3.56 0.50 1.93
C ILE A 73 -4.87 1.22 1.57
N SER A 74 -5.62 1.66 2.57
CA SER A 74 -6.89 2.37 2.40
C SER A 74 -6.66 3.80 1.89
N ARG A 75 -7.60 4.36 1.10
CA ARG A 75 -7.57 5.78 0.69
C ARG A 75 -7.48 6.74 1.87
N SER A 76 -8.10 6.40 2.99
CA SER A 76 -8.03 7.20 4.21
C SER A 76 -6.60 7.36 4.76
N HIS A 77 -5.68 6.45 4.40
CA HIS A 77 -4.28 6.52 4.83
C HIS A 77 -3.44 7.38 3.88
N HIS A 78 -3.87 7.57 2.62
CA HIS A 78 -3.08 8.25 1.59
C HIS A 78 -2.52 9.62 2.00
N PRO A 79 -3.25 10.49 2.75
CA PRO A 79 -2.69 11.75 3.21
C PRO A 79 -1.45 11.61 4.11
N ASN A 80 -1.26 10.45 4.74
CA ASN A 80 -0.15 10.15 5.64
C ASN A 80 0.99 9.39 4.94
N ILE A 81 0.87 9.11 3.64
CA ILE A 81 1.86 8.37 2.87
C ILE A 81 2.84 9.33 2.22
N THR A 82 4.13 9.14 2.51
CA THR A 82 5.22 9.84 1.84
C THR A 82 6.11 8.83 1.11
N PHE A 83 6.29 9.00 -0.20
CA PHE A 83 7.26 8.21 -0.96
C PHE A 83 8.67 8.75 -0.73
N LEU A 84 9.58 7.89 -0.29
CA LEU A 84 10.97 8.23 0.01
C LEU A 84 11.87 7.96 -1.21
N HIS A 85 11.81 6.73 -1.73
CA HIS A 85 12.59 6.30 -2.89
C HIS A 85 11.77 5.35 -3.76
N HIS A 86 12.13 5.27 -5.05
CA HIS A 86 11.62 4.24 -5.93
C HIS A 86 12.66 3.81 -6.96
N PHE A 87 12.64 2.52 -7.31
CA PHE A 87 13.57 1.89 -8.25
C PHE A 87 12.80 0.96 -9.17
N ARG A 88 13.23 0.83 -10.42
CA ARG A 88 12.71 -0.21 -11.32
C ARG A 88 13.74 -1.30 -11.52
N SER A 89 13.27 -2.52 -11.73
CA SER A 89 14.10 -3.56 -12.31
C SER A 89 14.56 -3.15 -13.72
N GLU A 90 15.66 -3.75 -14.17
CA GLU A 90 16.25 -3.51 -15.49
C GLU A 90 15.26 -3.79 -16.62
N ASP A 91 14.49 -4.87 -16.50
CA ASP A 91 13.41 -5.25 -17.43
C ASP A 91 12.11 -4.45 -17.25
N HIS A 92 12.09 -3.54 -16.26
CA HIS A 92 10.95 -2.69 -15.88
C HIS A 92 9.71 -3.43 -15.39
N ALA A 93 9.79 -4.75 -15.21
CA ALA A 93 8.69 -5.59 -14.75
C ALA A 93 8.35 -5.36 -13.28
N LYS A 94 9.28 -4.82 -12.49
CA LYS A 94 9.12 -4.54 -11.06
C LYS A 94 9.34 -3.06 -10.74
N LEU A 95 8.55 -2.57 -9.79
CA LEU A 95 8.76 -1.29 -9.12
C LEU A 95 8.95 -1.54 -7.62
N VAL A 96 10.09 -1.13 -7.08
CA VAL A 96 10.38 -1.14 -5.64
C VAL A 96 10.17 0.27 -5.12
N VAL A 97 9.43 0.40 -4.02
CA VAL A 97 9.06 1.68 -3.42
C VAL A 97 9.39 1.64 -1.94
N TYR A 98 10.15 2.61 -1.47
CA TYR A 98 10.33 2.89 -0.05
C TYR A 98 9.39 4.04 0.31
N LEU A 99 8.59 3.86 1.35
CA LEU A 99 7.63 4.85 1.80
C LEU A 99 7.58 4.95 3.31
N LYS A 100 7.04 6.07 3.78
CA LYS A 100 6.67 6.33 5.16
C LYS A 100 5.14 6.40 5.25
N ASP A 101 4.52 5.65 6.15
CA ASP A 101 3.09 5.73 6.48
C ASP A 101 2.92 6.23 7.91
N THR A 102 2.47 7.47 8.07
CA THR A 102 2.26 8.08 9.39
C THR A 102 0.85 7.93 9.94
N THR A 103 0.06 6.96 9.45
CA THR A 103 -1.33 6.77 9.88
C THR A 103 -1.45 6.35 11.35
N TYR A 104 -0.50 5.54 11.85
CA TYR A 104 -0.53 5.02 13.21
C TYR A 104 0.71 5.34 14.05
N ASP A 105 1.83 5.67 13.41
CA ASP A 105 3.09 6.04 14.06
C ASP A 105 3.84 7.02 13.15
N ASP A 106 4.48 8.06 13.69
CA ASP A 106 5.30 9.01 12.95
C ASP A 106 6.82 8.82 13.15
N SER A 107 7.21 7.86 13.99
CA SER A 107 8.59 7.51 14.28
C SER A 107 9.30 6.91 13.07
N LEU A 108 10.63 7.04 13.02
CA LEU A 108 11.45 6.39 11.98
C LEU A 108 11.47 4.86 12.11
N PHE A 109 11.08 4.35 13.28
CA PHE A 109 11.09 2.93 13.60
C PHE A 109 9.82 2.23 13.10
N GLY A 110 8.63 2.78 13.37
CA GLY A 110 7.35 2.10 13.06
C GLY A 110 6.62 2.62 11.82
N ALA A 111 7.11 3.70 11.18
CA ALA A 111 6.42 4.29 10.02
C ALA A 111 6.94 3.82 8.66
N GLY A 112 8.01 3.02 8.59
CA GLY A 112 8.64 2.67 7.32
C GLY A 112 8.05 1.44 6.64
N PHE A 113 7.78 1.52 5.33
CA PHE A 113 7.41 0.37 4.51
C PHE A 113 8.18 0.30 3.17
N ILE A 114 8.39 -0.93 2.70
CA ILE A 114 8.82 -1.26 1.35
C ILE A 114 7.65 -1.93 0.63
N ALA A 115 7.32 -1.46 -0.55
CA ALA A 115 6.40 -2.11 -1.47
C ALA A 115 7.13 -2.58 -2.73
N ILE A 116 6.88 -3.79 -3.18
CA ILE A 116 7.29 -4.28 -4.50
C ILE A 116 6.03 -4.51 -5.32
N GLY A 117 5.96 -3.93 -6.51
CA GLY A 117 4.85 -4.10 -7.44
C GLY A 117 5.27 -4.68 -8.78
N ASP A 118 4.35 -5.43 -9.39
CA ASP A 118 4.51 -6.09 -10.68
C ASP A 118 3.76 -5.31 -11.75
N LEU A 119 4.44 -5.03 -12.87
CA LEU A 119 3.86 -4.32 -14.00
C LEU A 119 2.68 -5.10 -14.58
N GLN A 120 1.54 -4.42 -14.68
CA GLN A 120 0.32 -4.94 -15.31
C GLN A 120 0.23 -4.49 -16.77
N PRO A 121 -0.52 -5.23 -17.62
CA PRO A 121 -0.72 -4.87 -19.03
C PRO A 121 -1.21 -3.44 -19.27
N GLU A 122 -1.97 -2.87 -18.31
CA GLU A 122 -2.52 -1.52 -18.38
C GLU A 122 -1.52 -0.43 -17.93
N GLY A 123 -0.27 -0.79 -17.64
CA GLY A 123 0.81 0.18 -17.38
C GLY A 123 0.90 0.69 -15.93
N PHE A 124 0.22 0.04 -14.99
CA PHE A 124 0.38 0.28 -13.55
C PHE A 124 1.09 -0.89 -12.86
N TYR A 125 1.61 -0.66 -11.65
CA TYR A 125 2.21 -1.69 -10.82
C TYR A 125 1.22 -2.17 -9.75
N LEU A 126 1.05 -3.48 -9.63
CA LEU A 126 0.23 -4.11 -8.58
C LEU A 126 1.14 -4.65 -7.48
N THR A 127 0.94 -4.22 -6.23
CA THR A 127 1.80 -4.65 -5.12
C THR A 127 1.69 -6.16 -4.86
N THR A 128 2.84 -6.82 -4.76
CA THR A 128 3.02 -8.24 -4.45
C THR A 128 3.76 -8.46 -3.12
N LEU A 129 4.54 -7.48 -2.66
CA LEU A 129 5.13 -7.46 -1.31
C LEU A 129 4.87 -6.10 -0.67
N TYR A 130 4.44 -6.09 0.59
CA TYR A 130 4.35 -4.90 1.43
C TYR A 130 4.92 -5.22 2.81
N HIS A 131 6.11 -4.73 3.10
CA HIS A 131 6.90 -5.10 4.27
C HIS A 131 7.29 -3.86 5.09
N GLU A 132 7.10 -3.92 6.40
CA GLU A 132 7.68 -2.95 7.31
C GLU A 132 9.22 -2.95 7.23
N TRP A 133 9.84 -1.77 7.32
CA TRP A 133 11.29 -1.63 7.45
C TRP A 133 11.62 -0.42 8.32
N PHE A 134 12.79 -0.42 8.95
CA PHE A 134 13.26 0.73 9.71
C PHE A 134 13.81 1.79 8.76
N ILE A 135 13.27 3.01 8.86
CA ILE A 135 13.85 4.15 8.14
C ILE A 135 15.16 4.49 8.83
N ILE A 136 16.27 4.23 8.15
CA ILE A 136 17.59 4.60 8.64
C ILE A 136 17.85 6.07 8.31
N ASP A 137 17.86 6.92 9.33
CA ASP A 137 18.34 8.29 9.22
C ASP A 137 19.82 8.33 9.64
N TYR A 138 20.71 8.38 8.64
CA TYR A 138 22.16 8.47 8.87
C TYR A 138 22.58 9.79 9.53
N ASP A 139 21.73 10.82 9.54
CA ASP A 139 21.99 12.11 10.18
C ASP A 139 21.48 12.17 11.64
N ALA A 140 20.71 11.18 12.09
CA ALA A 140 20.20 11.11 13.47
C ALA A 140 21.31 10.82 14.50
N GLU A 141 22.34 10.04 14.13
CA GLU A 141 23.51 9.79 14.98
C GLU A 141 24.43 11.03 15.11
N ALA A 142 24.41 11.93 14.13
CA ALA A 142 25.22 13.16 14.16
C ALA A 142 24.69 14.24 15.13
N LYS A 143 23.51 14.02 15.74
CA LYS A 143 22.86 14.95 16.67
C LYS A 143 22.84 14.47 18.13
N ALA A 144 23.62 13.45 18.48
CA ALA A 144 23.85 13.15 19.89
C ALA A 144 24.61 14.33 20.54
N PRO A 145 24.08 15.01 21.56
CA PRO A 145 24.79 16.08 22.24
C PRO A 145 25.93 15.48 23.10
N ASP A 146 27.07 16.17 23.13
CA ASP A 146 28.20 15.95 24.05
C ASP A 146 27.77 15.99 25.53
#